data_AF-A0A354MQL6-F1
#
_entry.id   AF-A0A354MQL6-F1
#
_cell.length_a   1.000
_cell.length_b   1.000
_cell.length_c   1.000
_cell.angle_alpha   90.00
_cell.angle_beta   90.00
_cell.angle_gamma   90.00
#
_symmetry.space_group_name_H-M   'P 1'
#
loop_
_entity.id
_entity.type
_entity.pdbx_description
1 polymer ?
#
loop_
_entity_poly.entity_id
_entity_poly.type
_entity_poly.pdbx_seq_one_letter_code
_entity_poly.pdbx_strand_id
1 'polypeptide(L)' 'MANQMIRIRLKAYDHQLIDSSAAKIVETAKRNGAQVSGPIPLPTKKEVVTILRAVHKYKDSREQFERRTHKRLIDILNP' A
#
# COMPACT_ATOMS: atom_id res chain seq x y z
N MET A 1 -19.71 11.54 23.29
CA MET A 1 -18.30 11.90 23.07
C MET A 1 -17.98 11.57 21.62
N ALA A 2 -17.50 12.54 20.82
CA ALA A 2 -17.27 12.31 19.40
C ALA A 2 -16.18 11.23 19.24
N ASN A 3 -16.56 10.08 18.66
CA ASN A 3 -15.64 8.98 18.38
C ASN A 3 -14.67 9.46 17.29
N GLN A 4 -13.54 10.04 17.68
CA GLN A 4 -12.52 10.52 16.75
C GLN A 4 -11.78 9.33 16.15
N MET A 5 -12.33 8.78 15.07
CA MET A 5 -11.69 7.71 14.32
C MET A 5 -10.69 8.29 13.32
N ILE A 6 -9.41 7.99 13.48
CA ILE A 6 -8.37 8.38 12.54
C ILE A 6 -8.07 7.20 11.63
N ARG A 7 -8.25 7.39 10.32
CA ARG A 7 -7.99 6.37 9.31
C ARG A 7 -6.74 6.71 8.50
N ILE A 8 -5.72 5.89 8.60
CA ILE A 8 -4.43 6.05 7.93
C ILE A 8 -4.36 5.08 6.74
N ARG A 9 -4.18 5.61 5.53
CA ARG A 9 -3.98 4.83 4.30
C ARG A 9 -2.53 4.93 3.86
N LEU A 10 -1.79 3.85 4.00
CA LEU A 10 -0.43 3.74 3.50
C LEU A 10 -0.44 3.21 2.06
N LYS A 11 0.39 3.78 1.20
CA LYS A 11 0.62 3.33 -0.17
C LYS A 11 2.12 3.33 -0.46
N ALA A 12 2.63 2.25 -1.02
CA ALA A 12 4.03 2.13 -1.41
C ALA A 12 4.19 1.20 -2.61
N TYR A 13 5.33 1.31 -3.30
CA TYR A 13 5.72 0.40 -4.36
C TYR A 13 6.45 -0.84 -3.83
N ASP A 14 7.19 -0.69 -2.72
CA ASP A 14 7.85 -1.78 -2.02
C ASP A 14 6.99 -2.29 -0.86
N HIS A 15 6.81 -3.61 -0.80
CA HIS A 15 6.06 -4.27 0.26
C HIS A 15 6.86 -4.35 1.58
N GLN A 16 8.19 -4.46 1.55
CA GLN A 16 8.99 -4.60 2.77
C GLN A 16 8.97 -3.29 3.57
N LEU A 17 9.09 -2.17 2.85
CA LEU A 17 9.06 -0.84 3.46
C LEU A 17 7.69 -0.52 4.07
N ILE A 18 6.59 -0.87 3.39
CA ILE A 18 5.25 -0.58 3.92
C ILE A 18 4.91 -1.44 5.13
N ASP A 19 5.35 -2.69 5.16
CA ASP A 19 5.09 -3.60 6.27
C ASP A 19 5.91 -3.21 7.51
N SER A 20 7.19 -2.83 7.34
CA SER A 20 8.02 -2.29 8.43
C SER A 20 7.47 -0.97 8.98
N SER A 21 7.02 -0.06 8.10
CA SER A 21 6.43 1.22 8.50
C SER A 21 5.09 1.02 9.23
N ALA A 22 4.24 0.12 8.73
CA ALA A 22 2.97 -0.20 9.36
C ALA A 22 3.17 -0.82 10.76
N ALA A 23 4.13 -1.73 10.90
CA ALA A 23 4.48 -2.31 12.20
C ALA A 23 4.94 -1.23 13.19
N LYS A 24 5.81 -0.31 12.76
CA LYS A 24 6.30 0.79 13.59
C LYS A 24 5.19 1.74 14.03
N ILE A 25 4.24 2.06 13.14
CA ILE A 25 3.08 2.91 13.46
C ILE A 25 2.19 2.23 14.50
N VAL A 26 1.93 0.93 14.33
CA VAL A 26 1.12 0.14 15.26
C VAL A 26 1.78 0.03 16.63
N GLU A 27 3.09 -0.21 16.68
CA GLU A 27 3.84 -0.26 17.94
C GLU A 27 3.79 1.09 18.67
N THR A 28 3.98 2.19 17.94
CA THR A 28 3.94 3.55 18.49
C THR A 28 2.56 3.88 19.06
N ALA A 29 1.49 3.55 18.31
CA ALA A 29 0.13 3.79 18.74
C ALA A 29 -0.26 2.93 19.96
N LYS A 30 0.18 1.66 20.02
CA LYS A 30 0.03 0.80 21.21
C LYS A 30 0.75 1.37 22.43
N ARG A 31 1.96 1.91 22.26
CA ARG A 31 2.75 2.52 23.34
C ARG A 31 2.04 3.74 23.95
N ASN A 32 1.30 4.49 23.13
CA ASN A 32 0.53 5.64 23.57
C ASN A 32 -0.83 5.28 24.19
N GLY A 33 -1.20 3.99 24.24
CA GLY A 33 -2.48 3.53 24.81
C GLY A 33 -3.66 3.62 23.86
N ALA A 34 -3.44 3.98 22.59
CA ALA A 34 -4.50 4.08 21.59
C ALA A 34 -5.01 2.69 21.16
N GLN A 35 -6.33 2.54 20.97
CA GLN A 35 -6.89 1.33 20.39
C GLN A 35 -6.73 1.35 18.87
N VAL A 36 -5.95 0.39 18.35
CA VAL A 36 -5.60 0.29 16.93
C VAL A 36 -6.24 -0.97 16.34
N SER A 37 -7.01 -0.78 15.26
CA SER A 37 -7.29 -1.86 14.32
C SER A 37 -6.02 -2.06 13.49
N GLY A 38 -5.47 -3.28 13.56
CA GLY A 38 -4.17 -3.64 13.00
C GLY A 38 -4.02 -3.30 11.50
N PRO A 39 -2.82 -3.50 10.93
CA PRO A 39 -2.56 -3.15 9.54
C PRO A 39 -3.35 -4.08 8.63
N ILE A 40 -4.47 -3.60 8.08
CA ILE A 40 -5.33 -4.35 7.16
C ILE A 40 -4.68 -4.29 5.77
N PRO A 41 -4.20 -5.42 5.23
CA PRO A 41 -3.66 -5.47 3.88
C PRO A 41 -4.81 -5.37 2.88
N LEU A 42 -4.78 -4.30 2.07
CA LEU A 42 -5.70 -4.17 0.97
C LEU A 42 -5.11 -4.80 -0.30
N PRO A 43 -5.94 -5.29 -1.23
CA PRO A 43 -5.47 -5.83 -2.51
C PRO A 43 -4.54 -4.85 -3.22
N THR A 44 -3.39 -5.38 -3.66
CA THR A 44 -2.39 -4.62 -4.39
C THR A 44 -2.95 -4.21 -5.74
N LYS A 45 -2.84 -2.93 -6.10
CA LYS A 45 -3.23 -2.49 -7.43
C LYS A 45 -2.11 -2.87 -8.39
N LYS A 46 -2.43 -3.70 -9.39
CA LYS A 46 -1.55 -4.08 -10.48
C LYS A 46 -1.94 -3.29 -11.72
N GLU A 47 -1.01 -2.52 -12.26
CA GLU A 47 -1.18 -1.82 -13.51
C GLU A 47 -0.16 -2.37 -14.51
N VAL A 48 -0.64 -2.86 -15.64
CA VAL A 48 0.18 -3.49 -16.68
C VAL A 48 0.16 -2.57 -17.90
N VAL A 49 1.34 -2.20 -18.39
CA VAL A 49 1.53 -1.40 -19.59
C VAL A 49 2.29 -2.24 -20.60
N THR A 50 1.65 -2.49 -21.75
CA THR A 50 2.28 -3.20 -22.87
C THR A 50 2.86 -2.21 -23.86
N ILE A 51 4.14 -2.33 -24.17
CA ILE A 51 4.84 -1.47 -25.13
C ILE A 51 5.46 -2.34 -26.23
N LEU A 52 5.49 -1.82 -27.46
CA LEU A 52 6.26 -2.44 -28.54
C LEU A 52 7.75 -2.24 -28.31
N ARG A 53 8.55 -3.30 -28.44
CA ARG A 53 10.03 -3.18 -28.32
C ARG A 53 10.65 -2.41 -29.48
N ALA A 54 10.00 -2.42 -30.64
CA ALA A 54 10.44 -1.70 -31.84
C ALA A 54 9.28 -0.86 -32.41
N VAL A 55 9.59 0.37 -32.83
CA VAL A 55 8.58 1.36 -33.23
C VAL A 55 7.88 1.07 -34.55
N HIS A 56 8.50 0.34 -35.50
CA HIS A 56 8.02 0.35 -36.90
C HIS A 56 8.02 -1.01 -37.64
N LYS A 57 8.39 -2.13 -37.00
CA LYS A 57 8.50 -3.41 -37.75
C LYS A 57 7.99 -4.64 -37.01
N TYR A 58 8.26 -4.77 -35.72
CA TYR A 58 8.01 -6.01 -34.99
C TYR A 58 6.82 -5.87 -34.01
N LYS A 59 5.60 -6.07 -34.51
CA LYS A 59 4.35 -5.97 -33.71
C LYS A 59 4.19 -7.07 -32.65
N ASP A 60 4.81 -8.22 -32.90
CA ASP A 60 4.74 -9.39 -32.01
C ASP A 60 5.79 -9.34 -30.90
N SER A 61 6.81 -8.48 -31.06
CA SER A 61 7.80 -8.19 -30.03
C SER A 61 7.25 -7.13 -29.07
N ARG A 62 6.53 -7.59 -28.04
CA ARG A 62 5.93 -6.76 -27.00
C ARG A 62 6.61 -6.98 -25.66
N GLU A 63 6.76 -5.91 -24.90
CA GLU A 63 7.27 -5.92 -23.53
C GLU A 63 6.17 -5.50 -22.57
N GLN A 64 6.10 -6.19 -21.42
CA GLN A 64 5.08 -5.97 -20.42
C GLN A 64 5.73 -5.38 -19.17
N PHE A 65 5.46 -4.11 -18.91
CA PHE A 65 5.86 -3.46 -17.68
C PHE A 65 4.73 -3.53 -16.66
N GLU A 66 5.08 -3.78 -15.40
CA GLU A 66 4.12 -3.85 -14.31
C GLU A 66 4.48 -2.86 -13.21
N ARG A 67 3.49 -2.10 -12.76
CA ARG A 67 3.55 -1.32 -11.52
C ARG A 67 2.65 -1.93 -10.47
N ARG A 68 3.23 -2.32 -9.34
CA ARG A 68 2.49 -2.79 -8.15
C ARG A 68 2.40 -1.68 -7.13
N THR A 69 1.19 -1.37 -6.66
CA THR A 69 0.99 -0.48 -5.51
C THR A 69 0.40 -1.28 -4.37
N HIS A 70 1.19 -1.44 -3.32
CA HIS A 70 0.80 -2.06 -2.06
C HIS A 70 0.05 -1.04 -1.21
N LYS A 71 -1.07 -1.47 -0.64
CA LYS A 71 -1.95 -0.63 0.18
C LYS A 71 -2.12 -1.28 1.55
N ARG A 72 -2.00 -0.47 2.59
CA ARG A 72 -2.32 -0.86 3.97
C ARG A 72 -3.28 0.17 4.56
N LEU A 73 -4.21 -0.29 5.38
CA LEU A 73 -5.13 0.56 6.13
C LEU A 73 -4.89 0.32 7.62
N ILE A 74 -4.77 1.40 8.39
CA ILE A 74 -4.70 1.36 9.85
C ILE A 74 -5.79 2.29 10.36
N ASP A 75 -6.67 1.78 11.23
CA ASP A 75 -7.72 2.58 11.85
C ASP A 75 -7.41 2.72 13.35
N ILE A 76 -7.34 3.95 13.86
CA ILE A 76 -7.17 4.29 15.27
C ILE A 76 -8.55 4.71 15.80
N LEU A 77 -9.08 3.95 16.76
CA LEU A 77 -10.46 4.08 17.26
C LEU A 77 -10.56 5.04 18.44
N ASN A 78 -9.54 5.06 19.30
CA ASN A 78 -9.42 5.96 20.44
C ASN A 78 -7.98 6.48 20.48
N PRO A 79 -7.75 7.78 20.21
CA PRO A 79 -6.42 8.38 20.26
C PRO A 79 -5.86 8.46 21.68
#